data_AF-A0A930NWC9-F1
#
_entry.id   AF-A0A930NWC9-F1
#
_cell.length_a   1.000
_cell.length_b   1.000
_cell.length_c   1.000
_cell.angle_alpha   90.00
_cell.angle_beta   90.00
_cell.angle_gamma   90.00
#
_symmetry.space_group_name_H-M   'P 1'
#
loop_
_entity.id
_entity.type
_entity.pdbx_description
1 polymer ?
#
loop_
_entity_poly.entity_id
_entity_poly.type
_entity_poly.pdbx_seq_one_letter_code
_entity_poly.pdbx_strand_id
1 'polypeptide(L)'
;MDNIDITKALEDFYHHLNETSIDRTIFSARFGDGKTEFLKQFKEKYQNEYDFYTLYPVNYQIAPNEQIMEYIKRDLLFQLILNNKIEQGIEIPDSIAFQWYLCNNSFDIIRECMKFAPSLIGTMSQYQEVLVGVTVLAETIITQYQKFKDYEKEINNDESKKALDFVGKFNNEVGGIYELDPISWLIAKSITDEKGKTSVLIIEDLDRIDPAHLFRILNIFSAHIDRQYLLSDQVITENGKEKSIDELQNKFGFKKIIFVMDAEATKAIYEKFYGNYNYQGYISKFISKRIFEYSITEIALLRLKEHIKYESEIDSETIFEALQEERINLELSVRDVVRVLDGFPNSYRKEDVKITEEKLFLSDTPLVKLLAVLSRLGVKRQQVSQIIKRIARRKNILYFLGCFALDEKSVIKNDCILYDGRPYRITYKKKDNRKQYVQNIIPLSGIFLNDCQHIEIDINVILDKALKYVN
;
A
#
# COMPACT_ATOMS: atom_id res chain seq x y z
N MET A 1 -6.79 -0.68 19.69
CA MET A 1 -6.48 0.16 18.53
C MET A 1 -7.30 -0.35 17.38
N ASP A 2 -8.32 0.40 17.00
CA ASP A 2 -9.01 0.17 15.74
C ASP A 2 -7.99 0.32 14.60
N ASN A 3 -7.76 -0.76 13.85
CA ASN A 3 -6.94 -0.68 12.64
C ASN A 3 -7.63 0.23 11.62
N ILE A 4 -6.85 1.04 10.90
CA ILE A 4 -7.36 1.79 9.76
C ILE A 4 -7.82 0.77 8.71
N ASP A 5 -9.11 0.80 8.39
CA ASP A 5 -9.69 -0.07 7.37
C ASP A 5 -9.20 0.34 5.98
N ILE A 6 -8.52 -0.60 5.31
CA ILE A 6 -7.98 -0.43 3.95
C ILE A 6 -8.74 -1.26 2.90
N THR A 7 -9.90 -1.83 3.24
CA THR A 7 -10.68 -2.72 2.38
C THR A 7 -10.92 -2.13 0.99
N LYS A 8 -11.31 -0.85 0.93
CA LYS A 8 -11.53 -0.14 -0.33
C LYS A 8 -10.25 0.00 -1.15
N ALA A 9 -9.12 0.31 -0.52
CA ALA A 9 -7.84 0.43 -1.22
C ALA A 9 -7.38 -0.92 -1.82
N LEU A 10 -7.66 -2.03 -1.12
CA LEU A 10 -7.42 -3.39 -1.64
C LEU A 10 -8.31 -3.69 -2.86
N GLU A 11 -9.56 -3.23 -2.87
CA GLU A 11 -10.48 -3.38 -4.00
C GLU A 11 -10.08 -2.52 -5.19
N ASP A 12 -9.73 -1.26 -4.94
CA ASP A 12 -9.24 -0.33 -5.96
C ASP A 12 -7.97 -0.89 -6.64
N PHE A 13 -7.04 -1.48 -5.86
CA PHE A 13 -5.85 -2.11 -6.42
C PHE A 13 -6.16 -3.40 -7.20
N TYR A 14 -7.12 -4.20 -6.74
CA TYR A 14 -7.60 -5.37 -7.48
C TYR A 14 -8.18 -4.98 -8.84
N HIS A 15 -9.04 -3.95 -8.88
CA HIS A 15 -9.59 -3.43 -10.13
C HIS A 15 -8.51 -2.88 -11.06
N HIS A 16 -7.53 -2.15 -10.51
CA HIS A 16 -6.37 -1.67 -11.26
C HIS A 16 -5.58 -2.84 -11.87
N LEU A 17 -5.26 -3.88 -11.09
CA LEU A 17 -4.46 -5.00 -11.58
C LEU A 17 -5.19 -5.84 -12.63
N ASN A 18 -6.53 -5.92 -12.57
CA ASN A 18 -7.35 -6.66 -13.52
C ASN A 18 -7.67 -5.92 -14.81
N GLU A 19 -7.25 -4.66 -14.97
CA GLU A 19 -7.35 -4.03 -16.28
C GLU A 19 -6.51 -4.80 -17.32
N THR A 20 -7.13 -5.11 -18.45
CA THR A 20 -6.49 -5.88 -19.54
C THR A 20 -5.24 -5.19 -20.09
N SER A 21 -5.22 -3.86 -20.07
CA SER A 21 -4.10 -3.03 -20.52
C SER A 21 -2.95 -2.91 -19.50
N ILE A 22 -3.07 -3.50 -18.31
CA ILE A 22 -2.06 -3.39 -17.25
C ILE A 22 -1.33 -4.74 -17.12
N ASP A 23 -0.15 -4.88 -17.71
CA ASP A 23 0.75 -6.03 -17.50
C ASP A 23 1.90 -5.70 -16.53
N ARG A 24 2.19 -4.40 -16.35
CA ARG A 24 3.24 -3.86 -15.48
C ARG A 24 2.73 -2.59 -14.81
N THR A 25 2.98 -2.46 -13.52
CA THR A 25 2.62 -1.25 -12.78
C THR A 25 3.59 -0.99 -11.65
N ILE A 26 3.62 0.27 -11.22
CA ILE A 26 4.26 0.66 -9.98
C ILE A 26 3.17 0.77 -8.92
N PHE A 27 3.31 0.02 -7.83
CA PHE A 27 2.59 0.28 -6.59
C PHE A 27 3.42 1.30 -5.81
N SER A 28 3.00 2.57 -5.91
CA SER A 28 3.69 3.71 -5.34
C SER A 28 3.16 4.01 -3.96
N ALA A 29 4.05 4.02 -2.98
CA ALA A 29 3.76 4.45 -1.63
C ALA A 29 5.04 5.00 -0.99
N ARG A 30 4.90 5.86 0.03
CA ARG A 30 6.07 6.42 0.72
C ARG A 30 6.65 5.43 1.74
N PHE A 31 7.89 5.66 2.15
CA PHE A 31 8.45 4.91 3.26
C PHE A 31 7.60 5.13 4.53
N GLY A 32 7.20 4.04 5.18
CA GLY A 32 6.33 4.08 6.37
C GLY A 32 4.83 4.11 6.08
N ASP A 33 4.39 4.17 4.81
CA ASP A 33 2.96 4.15 4.45
C ASP A 33 2.33 2.74 4.44
N GLY A 34 2.94 1.77 5.14
CA GLY A 34 2.33 0.45 5.33
C GLY A 34 2.32 -0.46 4.09
N LYS A 35 3.26 -0.29 3.15
CA LYS A 35 3.43 -1.13 1.95
C LYS A 35 3.34 -2.63 2.23
N THR A 36 4.17 -3.10 3.16
CA THR A 36 4.25 -4.52 3.52
C THR A 36 2.93 -5.04 4.08
N GLU A 37 2.24 -4.25 4.90
CA GLU A 37 0.94 -4.64 5.47
C GLU A 37 -0.15 -4.66 4.40
N PHE A 38 -0.17 -3.67 3.51
CA PHE A 38 -1.08 -3.65 2.36
C PHE A 38 -0.89 -4.88 1.48
N LEU A 39 0.35 -5.17 1.07
CA LEU A 39 0.65 -6.30 0.20
C LEU A 39 0.35 -7.64 0.87
N LYS A 40 0.60 -7.76 2.18
CA LYS A 40 0.21 -8.95 2.95
C LYS A 40 -1.30 -9.16 2.90
N GLN A 41 -2.10 -8.16 3.25
CA GLN A 41 -3.56 -8.26 3.22
C GLN A 41 -4.09 -8.48 1.79
N PHE A 42 -3.46 -7.88 0.78
CA PHE A 42 -3.81 -8.09 -0.61
C PHE A 42 -3.56 -9.54 -1.05
N LYS A 43 -2.38 -10.09 -0.71
CA LYS A 43 -2.02 -11.49 -1.00
C LYS A 43 -3.01 -12.45 -0.33
N GLU A 44 -3.34 -12.22 0.94
CA GLU A 44 -4.31 -13.04 1.69
C GLU A 44 -5.73 -12.96 1.11
N LYS A 45 -6.21 -11.74 0.78
CA LYS A 45 -7.56 -11.51 0.25
C LYS A 45 -7.75 -12.10 -1.14
N TYR A 46 -6.73 -12.04 -2.00
CA TYR A 46 -6.83 -12.44 -3.42
C TYR A 46 -5.97 -13.66 -3.79
N GLN A 47 -5.68 -14.53 -2.83
CA GLN A 47 -4.89 -15.75 -3.04
C GLN A 47 -5.56 -16.77 -3.98
N ASN A 48 -6.88 -16.68 -4.19
CA ASN A 48 -7.61 -17.60 -5.06
C ASN A 48 -7.59 -17.15 -6.52
N GLU A 49 -7.31 -15.87 -6.76
CA GLU A 49 -7.31 -15.21 -8.06
C GLU A 49 -5.90 -15.10 -8.64
N TYR A 50 -4.89 -14.99 -7.77
CA TYR A 50 -3.50 -14.80 -8.15
C TYR A 50 -2.57 -15.84 -7.51
N ASP A 51 -1.50 -16.17 -8.22
CA ASP A 51 -0.32 -16.79 -7.64
C ASP A 51 0.80 -15.74 -7.54
N PHE A 52 1.15 -15.40 -6.31
CA PHE A 52 2.09 -14.33 -6.01
C PHE A 52 3.50 -14.85 -5.83
N TYR A 53 4.45 -14.21 -6.50
CA TYR A 53 5.88 -14.44 -6.38
C TYR A 53 6.54 -13.14 -5.96
N THR A 54 7.37 -13.16 -4.93
CA THR A 54 7.95 -11.95 -4.34
C THR A 54 9.47 -11.99 -4.43
N LEU A 55 10.07 -10.92 -4.96
CA LEU A 55 11.51 -10.69 -4.97
C LEU A 55 11.85 -9.53 -4.05
N TYR A 56 13.02 -9.61 -3.42
CA TYR A 56 13.55 -8.58 -2.51
C TYR A 56 14.92 -8.11 -2.99
N PRO A 57 15.01 -7.20 -3.98
CA PRO A 57 16.27 -6.85 -4.60
C PRO A 57 17.28 -6.16 -3.68
N VAL A 58 16.84 -5.70 -2.51
CA VAL A 58 17.73 -5.28 -1.41
C VAL A 58 18.75 -6.37 -1.04
N ASN A 59 18.42 -7.64 -1.23
CA ASN A 59 19.34 -8.76 -1.00
C ASN A 59 20.42 -8.91 -2.09
N TYR A 60 20.26 -8.25 -3.23
CA TYR A 60 21.19 -8.34 -4.37
C TYR A 60 22.08 -7.10 -4.49
N GLN A 61 21.93 -6.11 -3.61
CA GLN A 61 22.59 -4.81 -3.78
C GLN A 61 24.12 -4.91 -3.83
N ILE A 62 24.74 -5.87 -3.14
CA ILE A 62 26.20 -6.08 -3.13
C ILE A 62 26.69 -7.00 -4.26
N ALA A 63 25.78 -7.52 -5.09
CA ALA A 63 26.11 -8.48 -6.14
C ALA A 63 26.71 -7.78 -7.37
N PRO A 64 27.63 -8.43 -8.11
CA PRO A 64 27.95 -8.07 -9.49
C PRO A 64 26.71 -8.16 -10.39
N ASN A 65 26.70 -7.43 -11.50
CA ASN A 65 25.53 -7.35 -12.39
C ASN A 65 25.13 -8.73 -12.93
N GLU A 66 26.15 -9.49 -13.31
CA GLU A 66 26.07 -10.83 -13.88
C GLU A 66 25.44 -11.82 -12.89
N GLN A 67 25.58 -11.59 -11.58
CA GLN A 67 25.04 -12.49 -10.54
C GLN A 67 23.62 -12.16 -10.09
N ILE A 68 23.14 -10.93 -10.31
CA ILE A 68 21.80 -10.51 -9.86
C ILE A 68 20.73 -11.40 -10.49
N MET A 69 20.89 -11.73 -11.78
CA MET A 69 19.94 -12.60 -12.48
C MET A 69 19.94 -14.03 -11.91
N GLU A 70 21.10 -14.57 -11.51
CA GLU A 70 21.17 -15.87 -10.83
C GLU A 70 20.46 -15.88 -9.48
N TYR A 71 20.59 -14.80 -8.70
CA TYR A 71 19.85 -14.69 -7.43
C TYR A 71 18.35 -14.58 -7.64
N ILE A 72 17.91 -13.87 -8.68
CA ILE A 72 16.49 -13.82 -9.07
C ILE A 72 15.99 -15.22 -9.44
N LYS A 73 16.71 -15.94 -10.31
CA LYS A 73 16.35 -17.32 -10.69
C LYS A 73 16.27 -18.23 -9.47
N ARG A 74 17.27 -18.20 -8.59
CA ARG A 74 17.31 -18.96 -7.34
C ARG A 74 16.08 -18.68 -6.48
N ASP A 75 15.75 -17.41 -6.24
CA ASP A 75 14.67 -17.03 -5.35
C ASP A 75 13.28 -17.37 -5.93
N LEU A 76 13.11 -17.30 -7.26
CA LEU A 76 11.90 -17.76 -7.94
C LEU A 76 11.77 -19.29 -7.91
N LEU A 77 12.86 -20.00 -8.21
CA LEU A 77 12.90 -21.46 -8.17
C LEU A 77 12.57 -21.98 -6.76
N PHE A 78 13.12 -21.34 -5.73
CA PHE A 78 12.83 -21.67 -4.35
C PHE A 78 11.34 -21.51 -4.00
N GLN A 79 10.70 -20.43 -4.47
CA GLN A 79 9.25 -20.22 -4.29
C GLN A 79 8.41 -21.26 -5.04
N LEU A 80 8.80 -21.63 -6.26
CA LEU A 80 8.12 -22.69 -7.02
C LEU A 80 8.19 -24.04 -6.29
N ILE A 81 9.35 -24.38 -5.74
CA ILE A 81 9.55 -25.60 -4.95
C ILE A 81 8.67 -25.59 -3.70
N LEU A 82 8.70 -24.50 -2.92
CA LEU A 82 7.90 -24.37 -1.70
C LEU A 82 6.39 -24.50 -1.97
N ASN A 83 5.93 -24.01 -3.12
CA ASN A 83 4.52 -24.02 -3.49
C ASN A 83 4.13 -25.27 -4.29
N ASN A 84 5.01 -26.28 -4.38
CA ASN A 84 4.80 -27.52 -5.16
C ASN A 84 4.37 -27.27 -6.61
N LYS A 85 4.93 -26.23 -7.25
CA LYS A 85 4.62 -25.83 -8.64
C LYS A 85 5.51 -26.49 -9.69
N ILE A 86 6.53 -27.24 -9.26
CA ILE A 86 7.37 -28.03 -10.17
C ILE A 86 6.76 -29.42 -10.27
N GLU A 87 6.24 -29.76 -11.44
CA GLU A 87 5.68 -31.08 -11.69
C GLU A 87 6.73 -32.19 -11.57
N GLN A 88 6.33 -33.36 -11.08
CA GLN A 88 7.21 -34.53 -11.07
C GLN A 88 7.24 -35.17 -12.46
N GLY A 89 8.45 -35.49 -12.94
CA GLY A 89 8.61 -36.15 -14.24
C GLY A 89 8.37 -35.24 -15.45
N ILE A 90 8.62 -33.93 -15.31
CA ILE A 90 8.56 -32.97 -16.41
C ILE A 90 9.34 -33.51 -17.61
N GLU A 91 8.68 -33.56 -18.77
CA GLU A 91 9.33 -33.85 -20.04
C GLU A 91 10.06 -32.60 -20.51
N ILE A 92 11.36 -32.76 -20.75
CA ILE A 92 12.26 -31.64 -21.04
C ILE A 92 12.70 -31.77 -22.48
N PRO A 93 12.47 -30.73 -23.31
CA PRO A 93 12.88 -30.77 -24.71
C PRO A 93 14.38 -31.07 -24.83
N ASP A 94 14.75 -31.87 -25.82
CA ASP A 94 16.15 -32.27 -26.04
C ASP A 94 17.11 -31.07 -26.18
N SER A 95 16.63 -29.95 -26.74
CA SER A 95 17.40 -28.71 -26.84
C SER A 95 17.72 -28.09 -25.47
N ILE A 96 16.80 -28.15 -24.51
CA ILE A 96 16.97 -27.67 -23.13
C ILE A 96 17.87 -28.63 -22.34
N ALA A 97 17.63 -29.93 -22.48
CA ALA A 97 18.42 -30.94 -21.79
C ALA A 97 19.88 -30.98 -22.29
N PHE A 98 20.11 -30.73 -23.58
CA PHE A 98 21.45 -30.54 -24.14
C PHE A 98 22.13 -29.28 -23.59
N GLN A 99 21.40 -28.19 -23.39
CA GLN A 99 21.93 -26.98 -22.73
C GLN A 99 22.34 -27.28 -21.28
N TRP A 100 21.54 -28.04 -20.53
CA TRP A 100 21.91 -28.49 -19.18
C TRP A 100 23.19 -29.32 -19.16
N TYR A 101 23.41 -30.14 -20.18
CA TYR A 101 24.64 -30.89 -20.33
C TYR A 101 25.87 -29.99 -20.54
N LEU A 102 25.73 -28.92 -21.34
CA LEU A 102 26.81 -27.97 -21.60
C LEU A 102 27.08 -27.01 -20.42
N CYS A 103 26.04 -26.68 -19.65
CA CYS A 103 26.10 -25.72 -18.54
C CYS A 103 26.32 -26.42 -17.19
N ASN A 104 27.56 -26.49 -16.71
CA ASN A 104 27.88 -27.08 -15.39
C ASN A 104 27.24 -26.35 -14.18
N ASN A 105 26.79 -25.11 -14.35
CA ASN A 105 26.30 -24.26 -13.26
C ASN A 105 24.90 -24.63 -12.75
N SER A 106 24.10 -25.43 -13.48
CA SER A 106 22.74 -25.78 -13.05
C SER A 106 22.72 -26.62 -11.76
N PHE A 107 23.75 -27.46 -11.54
CA PHE A 107 23.95 -28.15 -10.26
C PHE A 107 24.32 -27.20 -9.12
N ASP A 108 24.97 -26.07 -9.42
CA ASP A 108 25.32 -25.09 -8.40
C ASP A 108 24.07 -24.36 -7.90
N ILE A 109 23.12 -23.99 -8.76
CA ILE A 109 21.85 -23.36 -8.35
C ILE A 109 21.04 -24.29 -7.42
N ILE A 110 20.97 -25.58 -7.73
CA ILE A 110 20.30 -26.57 -6.86
C ILE A 110 21.03 -26.68 -5.50
N ARG A 111 22.38 -26.73 -5.53
CA ARG A 111 23.19 -26.79 -4.31
C ARG A 111 23.00 -25.54 -3.46
N GLU A 112 22.94 -24.37 -4.08
CA GLU A 112 22.63 -23.11 -3.38
C GLU A 112 21.21 -23.15 -2.77
N CYS A 113 20.21 -23.66 -3.47
CA CYS A 113 18.87 -23.87 -2.89
C CYS A 113 18.93 -24.75 -1.62
N MET A 114 19.70 -25.85 -1.63
CA MET A 114 19.89 -26.68 -0.44
C MET A 114 20.62 -25.94 0.70
N LYS A 115 21.65 -25.16 0.38
CA LYS A 115 22.43 -24.40 1.38
C LYS A 115 21.59 -23.33 2.07
N PHE A 116 20.71 -22.66 1.31
CA PHE A 116 19.88 -21.57 1.84
C PHE A 116 18.52 -22.02 2.37
N ALA A 117 18.09 -23.27 2.10
CA ALA A 117 16.83 -23.80 2.62
C ALA A 117 16.66 -23.62 4.15
N PRO A 118 17.67 -23.87 5.00
CA PRO A 118 17.54 -23.64 6.45
C PRO A 118 17.32 -22.17 6.83
N SER A 119 17.85 -21.22 6.04
CA SER A 119 17.75 -19.78 6.33
C SER A 119 16.50 -19.11 5.76
N LEU A 120 15.84 -19.75 4.79
CA LEU A 120 14.70 -19.21 4.06
C LEU A 120 13.36 -19.75 4.57
N ILE A 121 13.38 -20.62 5.58
CA ILE A 121 12.21 -21.39 6.04
C ILE A 121 11.97 -21.16 7.53
N GLY A 122 10.72 -20.87 7.89
CA GLY A 122 10.32 -20.61 9.28
C GLY A 122 9.89 -21.85 10.06
N THR A 123 9.66 -23.00 9.40
CA THR A 123 9.11 -24.22 10.02
C THR A 123 9.72 -25.52 9.50
N MET A 124 9.71 -26.57 10.32
CA MET A 124 10.23 -27.89 9.91
C MET A 124 9.43 -28.52 8.75
N SER A 125 8.12 -28.26 8.67
CA SER A 125 7.26 -28.79 7.60
C SER A 125 7.67 -28.25 6.23
N GLN A 126 7.84 -26.93 6.13
CA GLN A 126 8.31 -26.28 4.91
C GLN A 126 9.71 -26.78 4.50
N TYR A 127 10.58 -27.07 5.48
CA TYR A 127 11.91 -27.60 5.20
C TYR A 127 11.85 -28.99 4.56
N GLN A 128 10.95 -29.86 5.02
CA GLN A 128 10.72 -31.17 4.42
C GLN A 128 10.18 -31.05 2.98
N GLU A 129 9.23 -30.15 2.74
CA GLU A 129 8.69 -29.88 1.39
C GLU A 129 9.80 -29.42 0.42
N VAL A 130 10.66 -28.49 0.87
CA VAL A 130 11.80 -28.06 0.05
C VAL A 130 12.77 -29.20 -0.22
N LEU A 131 13.11 -30.02 0.77
CA LEU A 131 13.99 -31.17 0.56
C LEU A 131 13.41 -32.13 -0.49
N VAL A 132 12.12 -32.43 -0.42
CA VAL A 132 11.44 -33.29 -1.40
C VAL A 132 11.50 -32.66 -2.79
N GLY A 133 11.09 -31.40 -2.95
CA GLY A 133 11.07 -30.75 -4.26
C GLY A 133 12.47 -30.56 -4.86
N VAL A 134 13.47 -30.25 -4.03
CA VAL A 134 14.88 -30.19 -4.47
C VAL A 134 15.39 -31.56 -4.90
N THR A 135 15.02 -32.63 -4.19
CA THR A 135 15.43 -34.00 -4.56
C THR A 135 14.85 -34.39 -5.92
N VAL A 136 13.55 -34.14 -6.14
CA VAL A 136 12.87 -34.37 -7.43
C VAL A 136 13.56 -33.59 -8.56
N LEU A 137 13.88 -32.31 -8.32
CA LEU A 137 14.56 -31.47 -9.30
C LEU A 137 15.96 -32.01 -9.63
N ALA A 138 16.72 -32.43 -8.62
CA ALA A 138 18.04 -33.01 -8.80
C ALA A 138 17.98 -34.33 -9.59
N GLU A 139 17.03 -35.22 -9.29
CA GLU A 139 16.83 -36.47 -10.03
C GLU A 139 16.47 -36.22 -11.51
N THR A 140 15.62 -35.23 -11.77
CA THR A 140 15.24 -34.82 -13.13
C THR A 140 16.48 -34.36 -13.91
N ILE A 141 17.29 -33.48 -13.31
CA ILE A 141 18.49 -32.95 -13.94
C ILE A 141 19.55 -34.03 -14.16
N ILE A 142 19.76 -34.91 -13.18
CA ILE A 142 20.71 -36.04 -13.28
C ILE A 142 20.31 -36.97 -14.43
N THR A 143 19.03 -37.31 -14.54
CA THR A 143 18.51 -38.19 -15.58
C THR A 143 18.75 -37.61 -16.97
N GLN A 144 18.46 -36.32 -17.16
CA GLN A 144 18.71 -35.63 -18.43
C GLN A 144 20.19 -35.52 -18.75
N TYR A 145 21.01 -35.18 -17.76
CA TYR A 145 22.47 -35.12 -17.92
C TYR A 145 23.04 -36.48 -18.36
N GLN A 146 22.57 -37.58 -17.76
CA GLN A 146 23.03 -38.92 -18.08
C GLN A 146 22.67 -39.33 -19.52
N LYS A 147 21.48 -38.96 -20.01
CA LYS A 147 21.05 -39.17 -21.40
C LYS A 147 22.08 -38.62 -22.40
N PHE A 148 22.54 -37.38 -22.21
CA PHE A 148 23.50 -36.74 -23.13
C PHE A 148 24.95 -37.18 -22.93
N LYS A 149 25.34 -37.53 -21.70
CA LYS A 149 26.65 -38.12 -21.43
C LYS A 149 26.84 -39.47 -22.15
N ASP A 150 25.78 -40.25 -22.26
CA ASP A 150 25.83 -41.52 -23.00
C ASP A 150 25.90 -41.27 -24.52
N TYR A 151 25.22 -40.25 -25.05
CA TYR A 151 25.42 -39.78 -26.43
C TYR A 151 26.85 -39.29 -26.70
N GLU A 152 27.49 -38.57 -25.78
CA GLU A 152 28.89 -38.13 -25.95
C GLU A 152 29.85 -39.31 -26.10
N LYS A 153 29.64 -40.40 -25.36
CA LYS A 153 30.47 -41.62 -25.47
C LYS A 153 30.34 -42.29 -26.84
N GLU A 154 29.20 -42.12 -27.52
CA GLU A 154 28.99 -42.62 -28.89
C GLU A 154 29.66 -41.72 -29.95
N ILE A 155 29.91 -40.45 -29.63
CA ILE A 155 30.60 -39.48 -30.51
C ILE A 155 32.12 -39.66 -30.36
N ASN A 156 32.72 -40.41 -31.30
CA ASN A 156 34.13 -40.81 -31.24
C ASN A 156 35.05 -40.02 -32.19
N ASN A 157 34.75 -38.75 -32.51
CA ASN A 157 35.64 -37.90 -33.32
C ASN A 157 36.08 -36.60 -32.58
N ASP A 158 37.33 -36.22 -32.78
CA ASP A 158 37.98 -35.09 -32.09
C ASP A 158 37.42 -33.71 -32.49
N GLU A 159 36.86 -33.58 -33.69
CA GLU A 159 36.29 -32.32 -34.17
C GLU A 159 34.96 -31.98 -33.47
N SER A 160 34.11 -32.98 -33.24
CA SER A 160 32.83 -32.82 -32.53
C SER A 160 33.07 -32.50 -31.06
N LYS A 161 34.09 -33.11 -30.43
CA LYS A 161 34.49 -32.76 -29.05
C LYS A 161 34.98 -31.30 -28.95
N LYS A 162 35.80 -30.84 -29.88
CA LYS A 162 36.24 -29.43 -29.94
C LYS A 162 35.09 -28.46 -30.17
N ALA A 163 34.11 -28.83 -31.00
CA ALA A 163 32.92 -28.03 -31.23
C ALA A 163 32.05 -27.94 -29.96
N LEU A 164 31.85 -29.05 -29.25
CA LEU A 164 31.15 -29.09 -27.96
C LEU A 164 31.85 -28.23 -26.91
N ASP A 165 33.17 -28.34 -26.78
CA ASP A 165 33.98 -27.51 -25.88
C ASP A 165 33.91 -26.02 -26.22
N PHE A 166 33.85 -25.68 -27.51
CA PHE A 166 33.71 -24.30 -27.97
C PHE A 166 32.33 -23.75 -27.62
N VAL A 167 31.25 -24.47 -27.94
CA VAL A 167 29.87 -24.04 -27.62
C VAL A 167 29.66 -23.92 -26.10
N GLY A 168 30.16 -24.88 -25.31
CA GLY A 168 30.10 -24.81 -23.85
C GLY A 168 30.79 -23.57 -23.27
N LYS A 169 31.90 -23.10 -23.87
CA LYS A 169 32.57 -21.86 -23.45
C LYS A 169 31.77 -20.59 -23.75
N PHE A 170 31.00 -20.55 -24.83
CA PHE A 170 30.14 -19.40 -25.18
C PHE A 170 28.89 -19.31 -24.30
N ASN A 171 28.38 -20.45 -23.81
CA ASN A 171 27.22 -20.49 -22.91
C ASN A 171 27.53 -20.16 -21.44
N ASN A 172 28.81 -19.97 -21.07
CA ASN A 172 29.24 -19.74 -19.68
C ASN A 172 29.24 -18.26 -19.24
N GLU A 173 28.75 -17.32 -20.04
CA GLU A 173 28.57 -15.92 -19.63
C GLU A 173 27.35 -15.79 -18.70
N VAL A 174 27.59 -16.04 -17.41
CA VAL A 174 26.57 -16.00 -16.33
C VAL A 174 25.75 -14.71 -16.37
N GLY A 175 24.42 -14.83 -16.36
CA GLY A 175 23.50 -13.70 -16.27
C GLY A 175 23.38 -12.82 -17.51
N GLY A 176 23.90 -13.24 -18.66
CA GLY A 176 23.76 -12.53 -19.93
C GLY A 176 22.30 -12.48 -20.44
N ILE A 177 21.96 -11.45 -21.22
CA ILE A 177 20.62 -11.33 -21.85
C ILE A 177 20.37 -12.38 -22.94
N TYR A 178 21.45 -12.93 -23.50
CA TYR A 178 21.44 -14.02 -24.49
C TYR A 178 21.67 -15.39 -23.87
N GLU A 179 21.74 -15.46 -22.53
CA GLU A 179 21.93 -16.70 -21.81
C GLU A 179 20.73 -17.63 -22.04
N LEU A 180 20.98 -18.69 -22.79
CA LEU A 180 20.09 -19.83 -22.95
C LEU A 180 20.24 -20.71 -21.72
N ASP A 181 19.57 -20.32 -20.63
CA ASP A 181 19.65 -21.02 -19.36
C ASP A 181 18.39 -21.88 -19.11
N PRO A 182 18.55 -23.20 -19.04
CA PRO A 182 17.49 -24.14 -18.70
C PRO A 182 16.74 -23.89 -17.38
N ILE A 183 17.37 -23.26 -16.37
CA ILE A 183 16.65 -22.91 -15.13
C ILE A 183 15.61 -21.82 -15.42
N SER A 184 15.95 -20.86 -16.27
CA SER A 184 15.00 -19.84 -16.73
C SER A 184 13.82 -20.48 -17.47
N TRP A 185 14.07 -21.49 -18.32
CA TRP A 185 13.01 -22.25 -19.00
C TRP A 185 12.11 -22.98 -18.01
N LEU A 186 12.69 -23.67 -17.02
CA LEU A 186 11.93 -24.39 -16.00
C LEU A 186 11.01 -23.46 -15.20
N ILE A 187 11.53 -22.29 -14.80
CA ILE A 187 10.76 -21.27 -14.09
C ILE A 187 9.61 -20.78 -14.98
N ALA A 188 9.89 -20.41 -16.23
CA ALA A 188 8.88 -19.93 -17.17
C ALA A 188 7.79 -20.96 -17.43
N LYS A 189 8.18 -22.23 -17.67
CA LYS A 189 7.24 -23.34 -17.84
C LYS A 189 6.34 -23.51 -16.63
N SER A 190 6.93 -23.57 -15.43
CA SER A 190 6.16 -23.75 -14.18
C SER A 190 5.16 -22.62 -13.93
N ILE A 191 5.51 -21.38 -14.29
CA ILE A 191 4.63 -20.20 -14.16
C ILE A 191 3.52 -20.20 -15.22
N THR A 192 3.80 -20.67 -16.44
CA THR A 192 2.87 -20.59 -17.59
C THR A 192 1.92 -21.78 -17.70
N ASP A 193 2.30 -22.94 -17.17
CA ASP A 193 1.46 -24.15 -17.10
C ASP A 193 0.37 -24.06 -16.03
N GLU A 194 0.53 -23.16 -15.05
CA GLU A 194 -0.42 -22.89 -13.97
C GLU A 194 -1.80 -22.45 -14.52
N LYS A 195 -2.86 -23.19 -14.16
CA LYS A 195 -4.23 -22.93 -14.62
C LYS A 195 -5.09 -22.36 -13.50
N GLY A 196 -5.94 -21.39 -13.84
CA GLY A 196 -7.01 -20.88 -12.98
C GLY A 196 -6.65 -19.65 -12.16
N LYS A 197 -5.37 -19.31 -12.05
CA LYS A 197 -4.89 -18.11 -11.36
C LYS A 197 -3.98 -17.29 -12.26
N THR A 198 -3.92 -15.99 -12.00
CA THR A 198 -3.03 -15.08 -12.72
C THR A 198 -1.69 -14.99 -11.99
N SER A 199 -0.59 -15.29 -12.68
CA SER A 199 0.75 -15.18 -12.10
C SER A 199 1.18 -13.72 -11.94
N VAL A 200 1.60 -13.35 -10.73
CA VAL A 200 1.97 -11.98 -10.37
C VAL A 200 3.37 -11.96 -9.73
N LEU A 201 4.30 -11.25 -10.36
CA LEU A 201 5.61 -10.96 -9.78
C LEU A 201 5.57 -9.63 -9.03
N ILE A 202 5.94 -9.63 -7.76
CA ILE A 202 6.05 -8.46 -6.90
C ILE A 202 7.52 -8.24 -6.57
N ILE A 203 8.02 -7.04 -6.86
CA ILE A 203 9.40 -6.64 -6.59
C ILE A 203 9.35 -5.61 -5.46
N GLU A 204 9.62 -6.05 -4.24
CA GLU A 204 9.51 -5.26 -3.00
C GLU A 204 10.84 -4.58 -2.62
N ASP A 205 10.77 -3.61 -1.71
CA ASP A 205 11.93 -2.98 -1.07
C ASP A 205 12.93 -2.28 -2.02
N LEU A 206 12.50 -1.85 -3.21
CA LEU A 206 13.34 -1.10 -4.16
C LEU A 206 13.79 0.26 -3.58
N ASP A 207 12.97 0.88 -2.75
CA ASP A 207 13.25 2.14 -2.07
C ASP A 207 14.24 2.03 -0.88
N ARG A 208 14.66 0.82 -0.52
CA ARG A 208 15.68 0.56 0.52
C ARG A 208 17.10 0.38 -0.05
N ILE A 209 17.24 0.47 -1.37
CA ILE A 209 18.47 0.23 -2.11
C ILE A 209 19.20 1.56 -2.31
N ASP A 210 20.53 1.55 -2.22
CA ASP A 210 21.33 2.70 -2.62
C ASP A 210 20.97 3.14 -4.05
N PRO A 211 20.80 4.46 -4.31
CA PRO A 211 20.39 4.99 -5.61
C PRO A 211 21.09 4.43 -6.85
N ALA A 212 22.41 4.24 -6.83
CA ALA A 212 23.14 3.71 -7.98
C ALA A 212 22.76 2.25 -8.25
N HIS A 213 22.60 1.48 -7.18
CA HIS A 213 22.21 0.09 -7.23
C HIS A 213 20.73 -0.10 -7.61
N LEU A 214 19.86 0.83 -7.20
CA LEU A 214 18.44 0.86 -7.61
C LEU A 214 18.31 0.89 -9.14
N PHE A 215 18.91 1.88 -9.81
CA PHE A 215 18.80 1.97 -11.26
C PHE A 215 19.51 0.84 -11.99
N ARG A 216 20.59 0.31 -11.42
CA ARG A 216 21.26 -0.88 -11.93
C ARG A 216 20.33 -2.09 -11.93
N ILE A 217 19.62 -2.33 -10.83
CA ILE A 217 18.63 -3.42 -10.71
C ILE A 217 17.44 -3.19 -11.65
N LEU A 218 16.92 -1.96 -11.73
CA LEU A 218 15.85 -1.63 -12.67
C LEU A 218 16.26 -1.86 -14.13
N ASN A 219 17.50 -1.54 -14.49
CA ASN A 219 18.02 -1.77 -15.84
C ASN A 219 18.11 -3.27 -16.16
N ILE A 220 18.49 -4.10 -15.18
CA ILE A 220 18.47 -5.56 -15.33
C ILE A 220 17.05 -6.04 -15.58
N PHE A 221 16.07 -5.64 -14.76
CA PHE A 221 14.67 -5.99 -15.01
C PHE A 221 14.16 -5.52 -16.39
N SER A 222 14.50 -4.29 -16.79
CA SER A 222 14.13 -3.76 -18.11
C SER A 222 14.67 -4.62 -19.25
N ALA A 223 15.93 -5.08 -19.16
CA ALA A 223 16.55 -5.90 -20.21
C ALA A 223 15.88 -7.28 -20.36
N HIS A 224 15.16 -7.75 -19.34
CA HIS A 224 14.47 -9.04 -19.33
C HIS A 224 12.95 -8.93 -19.54
N ILE A 225 12.42 -7.71 -19.66
CA ILE A 225 11.07 -7.43 -20.13
C ILE A 225 11.08 -7.31 -21.66
N ASP A 226 12.01 -6.53 -22.22
CA ASP A 226 12.11 -6.28 -23.66
C ASP A 226 12.85 -7.43 -24.40
N ARG A 227 12.16 -8.56 -24.64
CA ARG A 227 12.76 -9.78 -25.25
C ARG A 227 12.49 -9.96 -26.76
N GLN A 228 11.86 -8.99 -27.42
CA GLN A 228 11.36 -9.10 -28.81
C GLN A 228 12.44 -9.36 -29.88
N TYR A 229 13.71 -9.23 -29.55
CA TYR A 229 14.84 -9.41 -30.48
C TYR A 229 15.53 -10.77 -30.37
N LEU A 230 15.07 -11.64 -29.47
CA LEU A 230 15.62 -12.97 -29.30
C LEU A 230 15.03 -13.91 -30.38
N LEU A 231 15.86 -14.84 -30.86
CA LEU A 231 15.54 -15.81 -31.91
C LEU A 231 15.73 -17.23 -31.36
N SER A 232 14.98 -17.56 -30.31
CA SER A 232 14.99 -18.86 -29.67
C SER A 232 14.02 -19.82 -30.35
N ASP A 233 14.51 -21.00 -30.71
CA ASP A 233 13.68 -22.13 -31.17
C ASP A 233 12.99 -22.86 -30.00
N GLN A 234 13.13 -22.36 -28.76
CA GLN A 234 12.53 -22.97 -27.58
C GLN A 234 11.04 -22.68 -27.49
N VAL A 235 10.28 -23.73 -27.18
CA VAL A 235 8.83 -23.66 -26.99
C VAL A 235 8.44 -23.90 -25.55
N ILE A 236 7.30 -23.31 -25.18
CA ILE A 236 6.58 -23.57 -23.94
C ILE A 236 5.10 -23.75 -24.27
N THR A 237 4.37 -24.41 -23.38
CA THR A 237 2.91 -24.50 -23.50
C THR A 237 2.27 -23.40 -22.66
N GLU A 238 1.43 -22.57 -23.28
CA GLU A 238 0.65 -21.56 -22.57
C GLU A 238 -0.81 -21.71 -22.98
N ASN A 239 -1.71 -21.93 -22.02
CA ASN A 239 -3.14 -22.19 -22.28
C ASN A 239 -3.39 -23.36 -23.26
N GLY A 240 -2.54 -24.39 -23.21
CA GLY A 240 -2.66 -25.57 -24.08
C GLY A 240 -2.23 -25.34 -25.53
N LYS A 241 -1.49 -24.26 -25.82
CA LYS A 241 -0.89 -23.99 -27.13
C LYS A 241 0.61 -23.84 -26.99
N GLU A 242 1.37 -24.45 -27.91
CA GLU A 242 2.79 -24.20 -28.03
C GLU A 242 3.03 -22.77 -28.51
N LYS A 243 3.97 -22.09 -27.85
CA LYS A 243 4.46 -20.76 -28.21
C LYS A 243 5.97 -20.71 -28.06
N SER A 244 6.61 -19.86 -28.86
CA SER A 244 8.03 -19.54 -28.62
C SER A 244 8.18 -18.83 -27.28
N ILE A 245 9.24 -19.15 -26.55
CA ILE A 245 9.59 -18.47 -25.29
C ILE A 245 9.82 -16.97 -25.48
N ASP A 246 10.11 -16.51 -26.70
CA ASP A 246 10.34 -15.10 -27.01
C ASP A 246 9.03 -14.31 -27.23
N GLU A 247 7.91 -15.01 -27.38
CA GLU A 247 6.58 -14.41 -27.37
C GLU A 247 6.07 -14.09 -25.95
N LEU A 248 6.81 -14.52 -24.92
CA LEU A 248 6.50 -14.15 -23.54
C LEU A 248 6.69 -12.65 -23.31
N GLN A 249 5.81 -12.08 -22.49
CA GLN A 249 5.87 -10.66 -22.11
C GLN A 249 7.10 -10.28 -21.28
N ASN A 250 7.75 -11.27 -20.67
CA ASN A 250 8.98 -11.13 -19.89
C ASN A 250 9.69 -12.50 -19.81
N LYS A 251 10.95 -12.51 -19.37
CA LYS A 251 11.81 -13.71 -19.29
C LYS A 251 11.15 -14.93 -18.62
N PHE A 252 10.28 -14.73 -17.63
CA PHE A 252 9.67 -15.82 -16.85
C PHE A 252 8.17 -16.01 -17.12
N GLY A 253 7.58 -15.26 -18.06
CA GLY A 253 6.18 -15.44 -18.45
C GLY A 253 5.13 -14.97 -17.44
N PHE A 254 5.50 -14.14 -16.45
CA PHE A 254 4.53 -13.55 -15.53
C PHE A 254 3.47 -12.73 -16.27
N LYS A 255 2.20 -12.87 -15.88
CA LYS A 255 1.10 -12.10 -16.47
C LYS A 255 1.04 -10.67 -15.96
N LYS A 256 1.51 -10.44 -14.73
CA LYS A 256 1.54 -9.13 -14.09
C LYS A 256 2.87 -8.95 -13.36
N ILE A 257 3.46 -7.76 -13.46
CA ILE A 257 4.63 -7.36 -12.67
C ILE A 257 4.31 -6.08 -11.90
N ILE A 258 4.55 -6.11 -10.59
CA ILE A 258 4.33 -4.99 -9.68
C ILE A 258 5.68 -4.56 -9.11
N PHE A 259 6.09 -3.35 -9.42
CA PHE A 259 7.26 -2.70 -8.83
C PHE A 259 6.79 -1.90 -7.61
N VAL A 260 7.29 -2.22 -6.43
CA VAL A 260 6.89 -1.57 -5.17
C VAL A 260 7.98 -0.59 -4.78
N MET A 261 7.70 0.70 -4.88
CA MET A 261 8.65 1.78 -4.59
C MET A 261 7.92 3.07 -4.23
N ASP A 262 8.65 4.13 -3.91
CA ASP A 262 8.11 5.49 -3.89
C ASP A 262 8.40 6.13 -5.25
N ALA A 263 7.38 6.37 -6.06
CA ALA A 263 7.57 6.88 -7.43
C ALA A 263 8.08 8.33 -7.46
N GLU A 264 7.66 9.16 -6.49
CA GLU A 264 8.12 10.54 -6.37
C GLU A 264 9.59 10.60 -5.94
N ALA A 265 9.94 9.81 -4.92
CA ALA A 265 11.33 9.72 -4.46
C ALA A 265 12.23 9.14 -5.56
N THR A 266 11.78 8.10 -6.26
CA THR A 266 12.55 7.49 -7.37
C THR A 266 12.82 8.50 -8.49
N LYS A 267 11.82 9.32 -8.83
CA LYS A 267 11.98 10.42 -9.79
C LYS A 267 13.01 11.44 -9.31
N ALA A 268 12.90 11.90 -8.07
CA ALA A 268 13.84 12.87 -7.51
C ALA A 268 15.29 12.33 -7.47
N ILE A 269 15.45 11.05 -7.15
CA ILE A 269 16.75 10.36 -7.19
C ILE A 269 17.26 10.28 -8.64
N TYR A 270 16.42 9.92 -9.60
CA TYR A 270 16.79 9.87 -11.02
C TYR A 270 17.31 11.22 -11.51
N GLU A 271 16.55 12.29 -11.24
CA GLU A 271 16.92 13.65 -11.66
C GLU A 271 18.24 14.12 -11.02
N LYS A 272 18.55 13.66 -9.81
CA LYS A 272 19.83 13.93 -9.16
C LYS A 272 21.01 13.16 -9.79
N PHE A 273 20.79 11.91 -10.19
CA PHE A 273 21.84 11.04 -10.73
C PHE A 273 22.11 11.30 -12.22
N TYR A 274 21.04 11.39 -12.99
CA TYR A 274 21.13 11.51 -14.44
C TYR A 274 20.98 12.95 -14.90
N GLY A 275 20.39 13.85 -14.09
CA GLY A 275 19.96 15.20 -14.48
C GLY A 275 18.49 15.25 -14.87
N ASN A 276 17.99 16.44 -15.23
CA ASN A 276 16.62 16.62 -15.72
C ASN A 276 16.47 16.15 -17.19
N TYR A 277 16.73 14.86 -17.41
CA TYR A 277 16.54 14.16 -18.68
C TYR A 277 15.22 13.38 -18.66
N ASN A 278 14.94 12.61 -19.71
CA ASN A 278 13.67 11.97 -19.98
C ASN A 278 13.28 10.84 -18.97
N TYR A 279 13.01 11.19 -17.71
CA TYR A 279 12.51 10.25 -16.69
C TYR A 279 11.23 9.56 -17.14
N GLN A 280 10.34 10.28 -17.81
CA GLN A 280 9.08 9.71 -18.31
C GLN A 280 9.33 8.58 -19.32
N GLY A 281 10.30 8.75 -20.23
CA GLY A 281 10.71 7.69 -21.15
C GLY A 281 11.46 6.54 -20.47
N TYR A 282 12.16 6.80 -19.37
CA TYR A 282 12.81 5.74 -18.58
C TYR A 282 11.77 4.88 -17.83
N ILE A 283 10.88 5.55 -17.09
CA ILE A 283 9.94 4.88 -16.18
C ILE A 283 8.81 4.15 -16.93
N SER A 284 8.49 4.56 -18.16
CA SER A 284 7.46 3.93 -18.98
C SER A 284 7.74 2.45 -19.28
N LYS A 285 8.99 1.99 -19.19
CA LYS A 285 9.33 0.56 -19.31
C LYS A 285 8.69 -0.30 -18.21
N PHE A 286 8.45 0.30 -17.04
CA PHE A 286 7.92 -0.37 -15.85
C PHE A 286 6.41 -0.13 -15.65
N ILE A 287 5.78 0.65 -16.53
CA ILE A 287 4.36 1.04 -16.42
C ILE A 287 3.67 0.86 -17.78
N SER A 288 2.65 0.01 -17.85
CA SER A 288 1.87 -0.15 -19.11
C SER A 288 0.88 0.99 -19.32
N LYS A 289 0.29 1.50 -18.24
CA LYS A 289 -0.79 2.51 -18.31
C LYS A 289 -0.67 3.59 -17.25
N ARG A 290 -0.66 3.21 -15.96
CA ARG A 290 -0.57 4.17 -14.85
C ARG A 290 0.03 3.53 -13.60
N ILE A 291 0.51 4.40 -12.72
CA ILE A 291 0.96 4.09 -11.37
C ILE A 291 -0.27 3.96 -10.46
N PHE A 292 -0.23 3.05 -9.50
CA PHE A 292 -1.20 2.99 -8.42
C PHE A 292 -0.61 3.68 -7.19
N GLU A 293 -1.16 4.83 -6.82
CA GLU A 293 -0.73 5.59 -5.63
C GLU A 293 -1.48 5.09 -4.40
N TYR A 294 -0.75 4.83 -3.33
CA TYR A 294 -1.28 4.38 -2.05
C TYR A 294 -0.64 5.14 -0.89
N SER A 295 -1.48 5.64 0.01
CA SER A 295 -1.05 6.16 1.30
C SER A 295 -2.06 5.81 2.38
N ILE A 296 -1.64 4.98 3.34
CA ILE A 296 -2.42 4.72 4.56
C ILE A 296 -2.66 6.01 5.35
N THR A 297 -1.74 6.98 5.26
CA THR A 297 -1.85 8.27 5.92
C THR A 297 -3.01 9.08 5.35
N GLU A 298 -3.19 9.08 4.02
CA GLU A 298 -4.34 9.73 3.38
C GLU A 298 -5.67 9.06 3.76
N ILE A 299 -5.71 7.73 3.81
CA ILE A 299 -6.90 6.97 4.25
C ILE A 299 -7.25 7.33 5.70
N ALA A 300 -6.24 7.37 6.59
CA ALA A 300 -6.42 7.77 7.98
C ALA A 300 -6.94 9.21 8.10
N LEU A 301 -6.35 10.15 7.35
CA LEU A 301 -6.80 11.55 7.32
C LEU A 301 -8.23 11.69 6.82
N LEU A 302 -8.63 10.94 5.79
CA LEU A 302 -10.02 10.93 5.32
C LEU A 302 -10.97 10.46 6.42
N ARG A 303 -10.64 9.37 7.11
CA ARG A 303 -11.42 8.86 8.25
C ARG A 303 -11.53 9.88 9.39
N LEU A 304 -10.45 10.62 9.66
CA LEU A 304 -10.47 11.71 10.64
C LEU A 304 -11.40 12.84 10.20
N LYS A 305 -11.34 13.26 8.92
CA LYS A 305 -12.25 14.27 8.36
C LYS A 305 -13.71 13.84 8.47
N GLU A 306 -14.02 12.59 8.11
CA GLU A 306 -15.36 12.01 8.23
C GLU A 306 -15.84 11.96 9.68
N HIS A 307 -14.98 11.55 10.61
CA HIS A 307 -15.29 11.53 12.04
C HIS A 307 -15.57 12.93 12.58
N ILE A 308 -14.74 13.91 12.25
CA ILE A 308 -14.95 15.32 12.63
C ILE A 308 -16.28 15.83 12.10
N LYS A 309 -16.59 15.55 10.83
CA LYS A 309 -17.85 15.97 10.21
C LYS A 309 -19.05 15.33 10.90
N TYR A 310 -18.98 14.04 11.21
CA TYR A 310 -20.04 13.31 11.91
C TYR A 310 -20.26 13.83 13.33
N GLU A 311 -19.20 14.03 14.11
CA GLU A 311 -19.31 14.40 15.52
C GLU A 311 -19.60 15.89 15.75
N SER A 312 -19.11 16.78 14.87
CA SER A 312 -19.25 18.23 15.02
C SER A 312 -20.39 18.85 14.19
N GLU A 313 -20.96 18.11 13.24
CA GLU A 313 -21.95 18.60 12.26
C GLU A 313 -21.46 19.81 11.42
N ILE A 314 -20.15 20.08 11.45
CA ILE A 314 -19.48 21.11 10.65
C ILE A 314 -18.68 20.41 9.56
N ASP A 315 -18.62 21.04 8.39
CA ASP A 315 -17.81 20.53 7.30
C ASP A 315 -16.33 20.49 7.70
N SER A 316 -15.70 19.33 7.48
CA SER A 316 -14.31 19.11 7.89
C SER A 316 -13.35 20.08 7.23
N GLU A 317 -13.63 20.55 6.02
CA GLU A 317 -12.74 21.49 5.33
C GLU A 317 -12.72 22.85 6.03
N THR A 318 -13.87 23.31 6.51
CA THR A 318 -13.96 24.54 7.32
C THR A 318 -13.09 24.45 8.58
N ILE A 319 -13.08 23.29 9.24
CA ILE A 319 -12.28 23.05 10.45
C ILE A 319 -10.79 22.96 10.11
N PHE A 320 -10.41 22.21 9.08
CA PHE A 320 -9.02 22.05 8.66
C PHE A 320 -8.40 23.38 8.20
N GLU A 321 -9.12 24.18 7.42
CA GLU A 321 -8.69 25.52 7.04
C GLU A 321 -8.50 26.42 8.28
N ALA A 322 -9.41 26.36 9.28
CA ALA A 322 -9.25 27.11 10.53
C ALA A 322 -8.03 26.66 11.35
N LEU A 323 -7.73 25.35 11.34
CA LEU A 323 -6.53 24.79 11.97
C LEU A 323 -5.25 25.26 11.27
N GLN A 324 -5.23 25.28 9.93
CA GLN A 324 -4.10 25.78 9.13
C GLN A 324 -3.84 27.27 9.38
N GLU A 325 -4.89 28.09 9.44
CA GLU A 325 -4.78 29.52 9.74
C GLU A 325 -4.19 29.78 11.15
N GLU A 326 -4.40 28.87 12.09
CA GLU A 326 -3.80 28.89 13.44
C GLU A 326 -2.45 28.15 13.51
N ARG A 327 -1.87 27.82 12.35
CA ARG A 327 -0.56 27.17 12.20
C ARG A 327 -0.46 25.87 13.00
N ILE A 328 -1.55 25.13 13.09
CA ILE A 328 -1.55 23.77 13.63
C ILE A 328 -0.91 22.85 12.59
N ASN A 329 0.05 22.03 13.01
CA ASN A 329 0.64 21.05 12.12
C ASN A 329 -0.39 19.96 11.79
N LEU A 330 -0.70 19.79 10.51
CA LEU A 330 -1.63 18.78 10.01
C LEU A 330 -0.93 17.65 9.25
N GLU A 331 0.40 17.59 9.30
CA GLU A 331 1.18 16.41 8.90
C GLU A 331 1.03 15.31 9.96
N LEU A 332 -0.20 14.79 10.10
CA LEU A 332 -0.53 13.76 11.08
C LEU A 332 -0.08 12.40 10.57
N SER A 333 0.61 11.64 11.42
CA SER A 333 0.85 10.23 11.14
C SER A 333 -0.41 9.40 11.36
N VAL A 334 -0.46 8.19 10.82
CA VAL A 334 -1.52 7.21 11.13
C VAL A 334 -1.69 7.03 12.64
N ARG A 335 -0.59 7.02 13.42
CA ARG A 335 -0.64 6.85 14.88
C ARG A 335 -1.31 8.04 15.56
N ASP A 336 -1.09 9.26 15.05
CA ASP A 336 -1.75 10.45 15.58
C ASP A 336 -3.25 10.40 15.30
N VAL A 337 -3.64 10.01 14.09
CA VAL A 337 -5.05 9.80 13.75
C VAL A 337 -5.69 8.72 14.63
N VAL A 338 -5.07 7.54 14.74
CA VAL A 338 -5.58 6.46 15.60
C VAL A 338 -5.69 6.95 17.05
N ARG A 339 -4.72 7.72 17.56
CA ARG A 339 -4.80 8.32 18.89
C ARG A 339 -5.97 9.28 19.04
N VAL A 340 -6.45 9.93 17.99
CA VAL A 340 -7.64 10.80 18.03
C VAL A 340 -8.94 9.99 17.99
N LEU A 341 -8.97 8.87 17.27
CA LEU A 341 -10.19 8.10 17.04
C LEU A 341 -10.43 7.00 18.09
N ASP A 342 -9.39 6.30 18.52
CA ASP A 342 -9.48 5.13 19.41
C ASP A 342 -10.17 5.50 20.73
N GLY A 343 -11.26 4.83 21.07
CA GLY A 343 -12.01 5.13 22.30
C GLY A 343 -12.53 6.57 22.41
N PHE A 344 -12.82 7.26 21.30
CA PHE A 344 -13.31 8.65 21.30
C PHE A 344 -14.50 8.96 22.23
N PRO A 345 -15.49 8.07 22.43
CA PRO A 345 -16.56 8.32 23.40
C PRO A 345 -16.07 8.55 24.84
N ASN A 346 -14.83 8.15 25.17
CA ASN A 346 -14.21 8.36 26.48
C ASN A 346 -13.46 9.70 26.57
N SER A 347 -13.44 10.51 25.51
CA SER A 347 -12.71 11.79 25.48
C SER A 347 -13.53 12.98 26.00
N TYR A 348 -14.80 12.75 26.35
CA TYR A 348 -15.68 13.74 26.96
C TYR A 348 -16.70 13.07 27.87
N ARG A 349 -17.29 13.85 28.78
CA ARG A 349 -18.30 13.40 29.73
C ARG A 349 -19.70 13.68 29.19
N LYS A 350 -20.63 12.76 29.45
CA LYS A 350 -22.06 12.89 29.12
C LYS A 350 -22.85 13.19 30.39
N GLU A 351 -22.79 14.44 30.83
CA GLU A 351 -23.34 14.94 32.09
C GLU A 351 -24.39 16.02 31.83
N ASP A 352 -25.12 16.38 32.88
CA ASP A 352 -26.14 17.41 32.77
C ASP A 352 -25.51 18.81 32.82
N VAL A 353 -25.77 19.61 31.78
CA VAL A 353 -25.47 21.04 31.72
C VAL A 353 -26.66 21.78 32.32
N LYS A 354 -26.49 22.26 33.54
CA LYS A 354 -27.50 23.05 34.26
C LYS A 354 -27.36 24.53 33.91
N ILE A 355 -28.41 25.08 33.29
CA ILE A 355 -28.53 26.53 33.07
C ILE A 355 -29.40 27.15 34.18
N THR A 356 -30.52 26.50 34.52
CA THR A 356 -31.38 26.83 35.67
C THR A 356 -31.91 25.53 36.28
N GLU A 357 -32.60 25.58 37.42
CA GLU A 357 -33.26 24.40 38.03
C GLU A 357 -34.22 23.67 37.07
N GLU A 358 -34.85 24.41 36.16
CA GLU A 358 -35.84 23.88 35.22
C GLU A 358 -35.27 23.58 33.82
N LYS A 359 -34.01 23.96 33.57
CA LYS A 359 -33.35 23.82 32.27
C LYS A 359 -32.05 23.05 32.36
N LEU A 360 -32.18 21.75 32.07
CA LEU A 360 -31.12 20.76 32.05
C LEU A 360 -30.92 20.24 30.62
N PHE A 361 -29.68 20.29 30.14
CA PHE A 361 -29.25 19.79 28.84
C PHE A 361 -28.23 18.67 29.02
N LEU A 362 -28.00 17.86 27.98
CA LEU A 362 -26.89 16.90 27.99
C LEU A 362 -25.64 17.56 27.38
N SER A 363 -24.46 17.37 27.99
CA SER A 363 -23.18 17.87 27.47
C SER A 363 -22.70 17.16 26.20
N ASP A 364 -23.36 16.08 25.80
CA ASP A 364 -23.15 15.34 24.55
C ASP A 364 -23.61 16.19 23.35
N THR A 365 -22.85 17.26 23.04
CA THR A 365 -23.14 18.22 21.98
C THR A 365 -22.04 18.25 20.93
N PRO A 366 -22.34 18.71 19.70
CA PRO A 366 -21.34 18.88 18.65
C PRO A 366 -20.14 19.74 19.07
N LEU A 367 -20.38 20.81 19.86
CA LEU A 367 -19.31 21.64 20.41
C LEU A 367 -18.37 20.85 21.31
N VAL A 368 -18.88 20.11 22.31
CA VAL A 368 -18.03 19.36 23.25
C VAL A 368 -17.23 18.29 22.52
N LYS A 369 -17.84 17.61 21.54
CA LYS A 369 -17.16 16.61 20.71
C LYS A 369 -16.05 17.22 19.85
N LEU A 370 -16.30 18.36 19.20
CA LEU A 370 -15.23 19.05 18.45
C LEU A 370 -14.09 19.46 19.39
N LEU A 371 -14.40 19.98 20.57
CA LEU A 371 -13.39 20.34 21.57
C LEU A 371 -12.57 19.13 22.03
N ALA A 372 -13.20 17.97 22.19
CA ALA A 372 -12.51 16.72 22.48
C ALA A 372 -11.57 16.32 21.33
N VAL A 373 -12.01 16.42 20.06
CA VAL A 373 -11.13 16.16 18.90
C VAL A 373 -9.94 17.11 18.88
N LEU A 374 -10.16 18.42 19.03
CA LEU A 374 -9.10 19.43 19.06
C LEU A 374 -8.10 19.17 20.18
N SER A 375 -8.58 18.78 21.36
CA SER A 375 -7.72 18.41 22.49
C SER A 375 -6.84 17.20 22.17
N ARG A 376 -7.41 16.14 21.56
CA ARG A 376 -6.65 14.95 21.15
C ARG A 376 -5.67 15.21 20.02
N LEU A 377 -5.95 16.20 19.17
CA LEU A 377 -5.02 16.71 18.16
C LEU A 377 -3.88 17.55 18.77
N GLY A 378 -3.87 17.77 20.08
CA GLY A 378 -2.84 18.53 20.77
C GLY A 378 -3.01 20.05 20.66
N VAL A 379 -4.19 20.53 20.23
CA VAL A 379 -4.48 21.96 20.13
C VAL A 379 -4.53 22.56 21.54
N LYS A 380 -3.75 23.61 21.78
CA LYS A 380 -3.71 24.28 23.09
C LYS A 380 -5.01 25.06 23.32
N ARG A 381 -5.47 25.11 24.57
CA ARG A 381 -6.69 25.83 24.97
C ARG A 381 -6.75 27.29 24.49
N GLN A 382 -5.61 27.98 24.46
CA GLN A 382 -5.51 29.36 23.96
C GLN A 382 -5.82 29.48 22.45
N GLN A 383 -5.48 28.45 21.66
CA GLN A 383 -5.71 28.40 20.22
C GLN A 383 -7.15 27.99 19.89
N VAL A 384 -7.78 27.16 20.74
CA VAL A 384 -9.18 26.71 20.56
C VAL A 384 -10.14 27.88 20.31
N SER A 385 -10.03 28.95 21.10
CA SER A 385 -10.88 30.14 20.92
C SER A 385 -10.74 30.77 19.53
N GLN A 386 -9.51 30.87 19.02
CA GLN A 386 -9.25 31.43 17.70
C GLN A 386 -9.78 30.55 16.59
N ILE A 387 -9.62 29.22 16.70
CA ILE A 387 -10.17 28.25 15.75
C ILE A 387 -11.70 28.39 15.66
N ILE A 388 -12.40 28.41 16.80
CA ILE A 388 -13.86 28.53 16.81
C ILE A 388 -14.30 29.89 16.25
N LYS A 389 -13.59 30.98 16.55
CA LYS A 389 -13.86 32.31 15.96
C LYS A 389 -13.65 32.33 14.44
N ARG A 390 -12.67 31.61 13.91
CA ARG A 390 -12.46 31.48 12.45
C ARG A 390 -13.57 30.70 11.78
N ILE A 391 -14.03 29.61 12.39
CA ILE A 391 -15.21 28.87 11.94
C ILE A 391 -16.44 29.79 11.93
N ALA A 392 -16.63 30.58 13.00
CA ALA A 392 -17.72 31.53 13.17
C ALA A 392 -17.80 32.61 12.08
N ARG A 393 -16.66 32.98 11.47
CA ARG A 393 -16.62 33.94 10.35
C ARG A 393 -17.18 33.37 9.05
N ARG A 394 -17.18 32.05 8.90
CA ARG A 394 -17.55 31.37 7.65
C ARG A 394 -18.97 30.80 7.69
N LYS A 395 -19.48 30.49 8.88
CA LYS A 395 -20.80 29.90 9.07
C LYS A 395 -21.45 30.42 10.34
N ASN A 396 -22.78 30.50 10.36
CA ASN A 396 -23.51 30.72 11.60
C ASN A 396 -23.31 29.50 12.53
N ILE A 397 -22.61 29.71 13.63
CA ILE A 397 -22.27 28.67 14.60
C ILE A 397 -23.24 28.57 15.77
N LEU A 398 -24.32 29.37 15.81
CA LEU A 398 -25.22 29.38 16.97
C LEU A 398 -25.82 27.99 17.26
N TYR A 399 -26.16 27.23 16.22
CA TYR A 399 -26.64 25.86 16.38
C TYR A 399 -25.57 24.93 16.95
N PHE A 400 -24.32 25.11 16.49
CA PHE A 400 -23.17 24.38 16.98
C PHE A 400 -22.84 24.70 18.45
N LEU A 401 -22.95 25.96 18.87
CA LEU A 401 -22.76 26.37 20.27
C LEU A 401 -23.84 25.78 21.20
N GLY A 402 -25.03 25.56 20.66
CA GLY A 402 -26.10 24.81 21.32
C GLY A 402 -26.54 25.39 22.66
N CYS A 403 -26.71 24.53 23.67
CA CYS A 403 -27.14 24.97 25.01
C CYS A 403 -26.11 25.83 25.73
N PHE A 404 -24.84 25.77 25.35
CA PHE A 404 -23.78 26.54 26.00
C PHE A 404 -23.87 28.03 25.70
N ALA A 405 -24.60 28.42 24.65
CA ALA A 405 -24.91 29.82 24.36
C ALA A 405 -25.88 30.46 25.37
N LEU A 406 -26.55 29.66 26.22
CA LEU A 406 -27.41 30.19 27.28
C LEU A 406 -26.66 30.45 28.59
N ASP A 407 -27.23 31.35 29.36
CA ASP A 407 -26.99 31.54 30.78
C ASP A 407 -28.29 31.88 31.51
N GLU A 408 -28.23 32.10 32.81
CA GLU A 408 -29.42 32.46 33.60
C GLU A 408 -30.10 33.75 33.09
N LYS A 409 -29.31 34.73 32.61
CA LYS A 409 -29.85 36.00 32.12
C LYS A 409 -30.62 35.81 30.82
N SER A 410 -30.09 35.00 29.89
CA SER A 410 -30.76 34.68 28.63
C SER A 410 -32.08 33.94 28.87
N VAL A 411 -32.12 33.03 29.84
CA VAL A 411 -33.34 32.31 30.21
C VAL A 411 -34.40 33.24 30.80
N ILE A 412 -34.03 34.17 31.68
CA ILE A 412 -34.94 35.20 32.22
C ILE A 412 -35.53 36.07 31.10
N LYS A 413 -34.75 36.30 30.04
CA LYS A 413 -35.16 37.06 28.85
C LYS A 413 -35.74 36.16 27.75
N ASN A 414 -36.54 35.16 28.12
CA ASN A 414 -37.25 34.29 27.19
C ASN A 414 -36.33 33.58 26.18
N ASP A 415 -35.19 33.07 26.65
CA ASP A 415 -34.19 32.32 25.86
C ASP A 415 -33.60 33.11 24.69
N CYS A 416 -33.53 34.42 24.87
CA CYS A 416 -33.00 35.30 23.85
C CYS A 416 -31.52 35.58 24.08
N ILE A 417 -30.77 35.64 22.99
CA ILE A 417 -29.34 35.94 22.95
C ILE A 417 -29.06 36.96 21.85
N LEU A 418 -27.96 37.70 21.96
CA LEU A 418 -27.42 38.56 20.93
C LEU A 418 -26.11 37.93 20.42
N TYR A 419 -25.96 37.87 19.10
CA TYR A 419 -24.76 37.35 18.45
C TYR A 419 -24.44 38.18 17.22
N ASP A 420 -23.25 38.77 17.20
CA ASP A 420 -22.80 39.70 16.16
C ASP A 420 -23.81 40.85 15.97
N GLY A 421 -24.32 41.36 17.10
CA GLY A 421 -25.30 42.45 17.13
C GLY A 421 -26.70 42.06 16.64
N ARG A 422 -26.97 40.78 16.35
CA ARG A 422 -28.29 40.30 15.89
C ARG A 422 -28.98 39.47 16.98
N PRO A 423 -30.26 39.72 17.28
CA PRO A 423 -30.98 38.97 18.32
C PRO A 423 -31.52 37.65 17.78
N TYR A 424 -31.41 36.60 18.59
CA TYR A 424 -31.94 35.27 18.31
C TYR A 424 -32.68 34.73 19.53
N ARG A 425 -33.72 33.95 19.30
CA ARG A 425 -34.36 33.12 20.32
C ARG A 425 -34.01 31.67 20.10
N ILE A 426 -33.54 31.00 21.14
CA ILE A 426 -33.31 29.55 21.09
C ILE A 426 -34.53 28.84 21.66
N THR A 427 -35.03 27.85 20.92
CA THR A 427 -36.17 27.03 21.32
C THR A 427 -35.75 25.59 21.51
N TYR A 428 -36.46 24.85 22.36
CA TYR A 428 -36.05 23.53 22.81
C TYR A 428 -37.23 22.56 22.88
N LYS A 429 -36.95 21.28 22.66
CA LYS A 429 -37.91 20.20 22.96
C LYS A 429 -37.47 19.44 24.20
N LYS A 430 -38.46 19.02 25.00
CA LYS A 430 -38.25 18.08 26.11
C LYS A 430 -38.21 16.65 25.57
N LYS A 431 -37.27 15.85 26.08
CA LYS A 431 -37.24 14.39 25.95
C LYS A 431 -37.73 13.75 27.26
N ASP A 432 -38.09 12.47 27.24
CA ASP A 432 -38.80 11.72 28.32
C ASP A 432 -38.18 11.71 29.74
N ASN A 433 -37.08 12.42 29.99
CA ASN A 433 -36.43 12.52 31.31
C ASN A 433 -36.10 13.97 31.72
N ARG A 434 -36.96 14.95 31.40
CA ARG A 434 -36.76 16.41 31.63
C ARG A 434 -35.57 17.06 30.87
N LYS A 435 -34.73 16.27 30.19
CA LYS A 435 -33.61 16.78 29.38
C LYS A 435 -34.12 17.49 28.13
N GLN A 436 -33.52 18.62 27.82
CA GLN A 436 -33.85 19.44 26.66
C GLN A 436 -32.78 19.31 25.56
N TYR A 437 -33.17 19.53 24.31
CA TYR A 437 -32.24 19.70 23.18
C TYR A 437 -32.67 20.90 22.34
N VAL A 438 -31.68 21.58 21.74
CA VAL A 438 -31.91 22.74 20.86
C VAL A 438 -32.73 22.29 19.67
N GLN A 439 -33.90 22.89 19.48
CA GLN A 439 -34.79 22.60 18.37
C GLN A 439 -34.56 23.57 17.22
N ASN A 440 -34.71 24.87 17.47
CA ASN A 440 -34.55 25.92 16.47
C ASN A 440 -33.89 27.16 17.07
N ILE A 441 -33.18 27.90 16.24
CA ILE A 441 -32.63 29.21 16.55
C ILE A 441 -33.27 30.21 15.59
N ILE A 442 -34.11 31.08 16.15
CA ILE A 442 -34.99 31.94 15.38
C ILE A 442 -34.43 33.37 15.43
N PRO A 443 -34.02 33.96 14.29
CA PRO A 443 -33.65 35.37 14.26
C PRO A 443 -34.87 36.22 14.62
N LEU A 444 -34.69 37.18 15.51
CA LEU A 444 -35.77 38.09 15.94
C LEU A 444 -35.69 39.40 15.14
N SER A 445 -36.85 39.97 14.81
CA SER A 445 -36.96 41.28 14.18
C SER A 445 -38.07 42.11 14.84
N GLY A 446 -37.97 43.44 14.73
CA GLY A 446 -38.99 44.37 15.24
C GLY A 446 -39.04 44.50 16.78
N ILE A 447 -40.25 44.57 17.34
CA ILE A 447 -40.54 45.00 18.73
C ILE A 447 -39.87 44.13 19.82
N PHE A 448 -39.41 42.92 19.47
CA PHE A 448 -38.68 42.01 20.38
C PHE A 448 -37.20 42.36 20.60
N LEU A 449 -36.69 43.42 19.96
CA LEU A 449 -35.31 43.90 20.11
C LEU A 449 -34.97 44.35 21.54
N ASN A 450 -35.91 45.00 22.23
CA ASN A 450 -35.66 45.58 23.55
C ASN A 450 -35.44 44.54 24.66
N ASP A 451 -35.85 43.28 24.45
CA ASP A 451 -35.67 42.21 25.43
C ASP A 451 -34.25 41.62 25.43
N CYS A 452 -33.48 41.81 24.35
CA CYS A 452 -32.23 41.10 24.08
C CYS A 452 -30.97 41.98 24.11
N GLN A 453 -31.12 43.32 24.24
CA GLN A 453 -30.06 44.32 24.02
C GLN A 453 -28.80 44.20 24.91
N HIS A 454 -28.81 43.33 25.92
CA HIS A 454 -27.70 43.19 26.89
C HIS A 454 -27.21 41.75 27.08
N ILE A 455 -27.51 40.83 26.16
CA ILE A 455 -27.15 39.41 26.26
C ILE A 455 -26.29 39.00 25.05
N GLU A 456 -25.26 39.80 24.74
CA GLU A 456 -24.26 39.40 23.74
C GLU A 456 -23.48 38.21 24.26
N ILE A 457 -23.45 37.13 23.47
CA ILE A 457 -22.74 35.94 23.85
C ILE A 457 -21.23 36.13 23.66
N ASP A 458 -20.45 35.73 24.67
CA ASP A 458 -18.99 35.66 24.55
C ASP A 458 -18.57 34.22 24.25
N ILE A 459 -18.05 34.00 23.04
CA ILE A 459 -17.52 32.70 22.61
C ILE A 459 -16.51 32.16 23.62
N ASN A 460 -15.64 32.99 24.20
CA ASN A 460 -14.66 32.51 25.18
C ASN A 460 -15.33 31.92 26.42
N VAL A 461 -16.34 32.61 26.97
CA VAL A 461 -17.08 32.15 28.15
C VAL A 461 -17.84 30.86 27.85
N ILE A 462 -18.43 30.76 26.66
CA ILE A 462 -19.10 29.55 26.18
C ILE A 462 -18.12 28.38 26.11
N LEU A 463 -16.94 28.60 25.52
CA LEU A 463 -15.91 27.57 25.40
C LEU A 463 -15.39 27.15 26.78
N ASP A 464 -15.20 28.07 27.72
CA ASP A 464 -14.81 27.73 29.08
C ASP A 464 -15.85 26.89 29.82
N LYS A 465 -17.14 27.10 29.55
CA LYS A 465 -18.21 26.22 30.06
C LYS A 465 -18.16 24.85 29.40
N ALA A 466 -18.02 24.77 28.09
CA ALA A 466 -18.03 23.52 27.33
C ALA A 466 -16.79 22.65 27.59
N LEU A 467 -15.61 23.25 27.75
CA LEU A 467 -14.36 22.55 28.05
C LEU A 467 -14.39 21.81 29.40
N LYS A 468 -15.29 22.19 30.32
CA LYS A 468 -15.53 21.45 31.57
C LYS A 468 -16.10 20.05 31.35
N TYR A 469 -16.46 19.69 30.11
CA TYR A 469 -16.98 18.36 29.78
C TYR A 469 -16.01 17.57 28.89
N VAL A 470 -14.85 18.13 28.55
CA VAL A 470 -13.76 17.40 27.87
C VAL A 470 -12.85 16.78 28.92
N ASN A 471 -12.34 15.58 28.66
CA ASN A 471 -11.47 14.83 29.58
C ASN A 471 -9.99 15.20 29.45
#